data_AF-A0A961V5W1-F1
#
_entry.id   AF-A0A961V5W1-F1
#
_cell.length_a   1.000
_cell.length_b   1.000
_cell.length_c   1.000
_cell.angle_alpha   90.00
_cell.angle_beta   90.00
_cell.angle_gamma   90.00
#
_symmetry.space_group_name_H-M   'P 1'
#
loop_
_entity.id
_entity.type
_entity.pdbx_description
1 polymer ?
#
loop_
_entity_poly.entity_id
_entity_poly.type
_entity_poly.pdbx_seq_one_letter_code
_entity_poly.pdbx_strand_id
1 'polypeptide(L)' 'TNVIDVHMSRLRGKIDRNFETPLLHTVRGAGYVIRAP' A
#
# COMPACT_ATOMS: atom_id res chain seq x y z
N THR A 1 -9.43 -10.43 11.52
CA THR A 1 -8.22 -9.78 10.97
C THR A 1 -8.27 -9.88 9.47
N ASN A 2 -8.55 -8.78 8.78
CA ASN A 2 -8.71 -8.81 7.32
C ASN A 2 -7.36 -9.19 6.67
N VAL A 3 -7.34 -10.32 5.97
CA VAL A 3 -6.12 -10.88 5.35
C VAL A 3 -5.53 -9.87 4.35
N ILE A 4 -6.37 -9.07 3.71
CA ILE A 4 -5.96 -8.00 2.79
C ILE A 4 -5.08 -6.98 3.50
N ASP A 5 -5.49 -6.46 4.65
CA ASP A 5 -4.75 -5.44 5.40
C ASP A 5 -3.36 -5.95 5.81
N VAL A 6 -3.27 -7.23 6.19
CA VAL A 6 -2.01 -7.88 6.55
C VAL A 6 -1.06 -7.95 5.36
N HIS A 7 -1.55 -8.35 4.19
CA HIS A 7 -0.74 -8.40 2.98
C HIS A 7 -0.34 -7.01 2.48
N MET A 8 -1.24 -6.03 2.53
CA MET A 8 -0.94 -4.65 2.15
C MET A 8 0.14 -4.04 3.04
N SER A 9 0.09 -4.26 4.36
CA SER A 9 1.12 -3.81 5.30
C SER A 9 2.50 -4.42 4.98
N ARG A 10 2.55 -5.73 4.71
CA ARG A 10 3.80 -6.41 4.29
C ARG A 10 4.34 -5.89 2.97
N LEU A 11 3.45 -5.64 2.00
CA LEU A 11 3.82 -5.10 0.69
C LEU A 11 4.43 -3.69 0.86
N ARG A 12 3.75 -2.82 1.61
CA ARG A 12 4.23 -1.48 1.97
C ARG A 12 5.63 -1.49 2.57
N GLY A 13 5.89 -2.42 3.48
CA GLY A 13 7.22 -2.59 4.08
C GLY A 13 8.32 -2.94 3.07
N LYS A 14 7.98 -3.56 1.94
CA LYS A 14 8.93 -3.95 0.88
C LYS A 14 9.09 -2.88 -0.21
N ILE A 15 8.00 -2.22 -0.60
CA ILE A 15 7.99 -1.33 -1.78
C ILE A 15 8.01 0.15 -1.43
N ASP A 16 7.61 0.57 -0.22
CA ASP A 16 7.57 2.00 0.13
C ASP A 16 8.74 2.39 1.07
N ARG A 17 9.31 1.43 1.83
CA ARG A 17 10.34 1.75 2.85
C ARG A 17 11.62 2.36 2.27
N ASN A 18 11.92 2.09 1.00
CA ASN A 18 13.14 2.56 0.32
C ASN A 18 12.87 3.64 -0.73
N PHE A 19 11.64 4.14 -0.84
CA PHE A 19 11.25 5.12 -1.83
C PHE A 19 10.74 6.39 -1.14
N GLU A 20 11.14 7.54 -1.66
CA GLU A 20 10.80 8.85 -1.09
C GLU A 20 9.29 9.14 -1.18
N THR A 21 8.66 8.62 -2.23
CA THR A 21 7.21 8.70 -2.47
C THR A 21 6.57 7.31 -2.37
N PRO A 22 5.56 7.12 -1.52
CA PRO A 22 4.83 5.86 -1.43
C PRO A 22 4.01 5.61 -2.69
N LEU A 23 4.12 4.40 -3.24
CA LEU A 23 3.38 3.99 -4.45
C LEU A 23 1.99 3.46 -4.12
N LEU A 24 1.81 2.89 -2.92
CA LEU A 24 0.55 2.28 -2.48
C LEU A 24 -0.33 3.29 -1.74
N HIS A 25 -1.50 3.57 -2.30
CA HIS A 25 -2.49 4.47 -1.71
C HIS A 25 -3.76 3.73 -1.31
N THR A 26 -4.33 4.11 -0.18
CA THR A 26 -5.63 3.61 0.27
C THR A 26 -6.73 4.53 -0.24
N VAL A 27 -7.73 3.97 -0.92
CA VAL A 27 -8.95 4.66 -1.35
C VAL A 27 -10.11 4.17 -0.47
N ARG A 28 -10.61 5.05 0.40
CA ARG A 28 -11.71 4.71 1.32
C ARG A 28 -12.94 4.28 0.53
N GLY A 29 -13.47 3.10 0.86
CA GLY A 29 -14.65 2.53 0.19
C GLY A 29 -14.37 1.88 -1.17
N ALA A 30 -13.13 1.90 -1.68
CA ALA A 30 -12.76 1.29 -2.96
C ALA A 30 -11.57 0.33 -2.89
N GLY A 31 -10.71 0.43 -1.86
CA GLY A 31 -9.58 -0.48 -1.65
C GLY A 31 -8.22 0.21 -1.78
N TYR A 32 -7.33 -0.33 -2.60
CA TYR A 32 -5.95 0.14 -2.76
C TYR A 32 -5.63 0.43 -4.22
N VAL A 33 -4.77 1.41 -4.47
CA VAL A 33 -4.30 1.76 -5.81
C VAL A 33 -2.80 1.98 -5.80
N ILE A 34 -2.14 1.61 -6.90
CA ILE A 34 -0.73 1.91 -7.15
C ILE A 34 -0.67 3.13 -8.08
N ARG A 35 0.03 4.18 -7.68
CA ARG A 35 0.31 5.35 -8.55
C ARG A 35 1.77 5.76 -8.39
N ALA A 36 2.40 6.07 -9.52
CA ALA A 36 3.63 6.84 -9.53
C ALA A 36 3.29 8.33 -9.33
N PRO A 37 4.21 9.15 -8.78
CA PRO A 37 4.08 10.60 -8.80
C PRO A 37 3.89 11.14 -10.22
#